data_AF-A0A2K5HP28-F1
#
_entry.id   AF-A0A2K5HP28-F1
#
_cell.length_a   1.000
_cell.length_b   1.000
_cell.length_c   1.000
_cell.angle_alpha   90.00
_cell.angle_beta   90.00
_cell.angle_gamma   90.00
#
_symmetry.space_group_name_H-M   'P 1'
#
loop_
_entity.id
_entity.type
_entity.pdbx_description
1 polymer ?
#
loop_
_entity_poly.entity_id
_entity_poly.type
_entity_poly.pdbx_seq_one_letter_code
_entity_poly.pdbx_strand_id
1 'polypeptide(L)'
;MSLGIMEEEDLAEYFRLQYGERLLQMLHPPLSGWALNLRWEELSVKEAQLKAHIQKFEQFIQENDQKRIRAMKKHMQELTKGKQEMVALRLEHQRLSAKLQGYSIFNKYLEKVVENSEESRWAHIQNTAAKKTLLLGAIKMATLNLFQIVSKQLKEVTEVALEDTHKQLDMIQQFIQDLSDIWAEVKKKEQQQVRV
;
A
#
# COMPACT_ATOMS: atom_id res chain seq x y z
N MET A 1 -31.00 101.69 45.52
CA MET A 1 -32.37 101.57 46.06
C MET A 1 -32.29 100.51 47.18
N SER A 2 -32.62 100.85 48.42
CA SER A 2 -32.51 99.94 49.57
C SER A 2 -33.47 98.74 49.42
N LEU A 3 -32.98 97.53 49.71
CA LEU A 3 -33.66 96.22 49.59
C LEU A 3 -34.96 96.06 50.43
N GLY A 4 -35.42 97.09 51.12
CA GLY A 4 -36.45 96.98 52.16
C GLY A 4 -37.91 97.12 51.72
N ILE A 5 -38.20 97.23 50.41
CA ILE A 5 -39.58 97.46 49.90
C ILE A 5 -39.78 96.98 48.44
N MET A 6 -39.17 95.85 48.06
CA MET A 6 -39.51 95.19 46.79
C MET A 6 -40.56 94.11 47.03
N GLU A 7 -41.63 94.12 46.23
CA GLU A 7 -42.65 93.06 46.18
C GLU A 7 -41.97 91.71 45.86
N GLU A 8 -42.56 90.60 46.32
CA GLU A 8 -41.98 89.24 46.20
C GLU A 8 -41.73 88.85 44.72
N GLU A 9 -42.56 89.36 43.81
CA GLU A 9 -42.42 89.24 42.36
C GLU A 9 -41.17 89.94 41.81
N ASP A 10 -40.87 91.16 42.28
CA ASP A 10 -39.70 91.92 41.85
C ASP A 10 -38.39 91.32 42.39
N LEU A 11 -38.43 90.73 43.60
CA LEU A 11 -37.29 90.03 44.18
C LEU A 11 -36.95 88.75 43.41
N ALA A 12 -37.98 87.99 43.02
CA ALA A 12 -37.83 86.78 42.20
C ALA A 12 -37.31 87.10 40.79
N GLU A 13 -37.70 88.24 40.22
CA GLU A 13 -37.20 88.73 38.93
C GLU A 13 -35.74 89.22 39.04
N TYR A 14 -35.39 89.91 40.12
CA TYR A 14 -34.01 90.31 40.42
C TYR A 14 -33.06 89.10 40.56
N PHE A 15 -33.47 88.06 41.30
CA PHE A 15 -32.68 86.82 41.43
C PHE A 15 -32.60 86.04 40.10
N ARG A 16 -33.68 86.02 39.30
CA ARG A 16 -33.65 85.42 37.94
C ARG A 16 -32.67 86.13 37.01
N LEU A 17 -32.67 87.46 37.00
CA LEU A 17 -31.81 88.27 36.13
C LEU A 17 -30.33 88.25 36.57
N GLN A 18 -30.04 88.35 37.87
CA GLN A 18 -28.65 88.41 38.35
C GLN A 18 -27.98 87.04 38.47
N TYR A 19 -28.73 86.00 38.84
CA TYR A 19 -28.17 84.67 39.13
C TYR A 19 -28.63 83.58 38.16
N GLY A 20 -29.82 83.71 37.57
CA GLY A 20 -30.36 82.72 36.62
C GLY A 20 -29.59 82.64 35.31
N GLU A 21 -29.22 83.78 34.72
CA GLU A 21 -28.45 83.81 33.46
C GLU A 21 -27.01 83.28 33.65
N ARG A 22 -26.44 83.51 34.84
CA ARG A 22 -25.10 83.04 35.21
C ARG A 22 -25.06 81.55 35.58
N LEU A 23 -26.15 81.02 36.16
CA LEU A 23 -26.33 79.58 36.36
C LEU A 23 -26.56 78.85 35.02
N LEU A 24 -27.28 79.46 34.07
CA LEU A 24 -27.43 78.93 32.71
C LEU A 24 -26.10 78.87 31.94
N GLN A 25 -25.23 79.87 32.09
CA GLN A 25 -23.86 79.86 31.54
C GLN A 25 -22.90 78.86 32.20
N MET A 26 -23.15 78.49 33.47
CA MET A 26 -22.36 77.49 34.19
C MET A 26 -22.85 76.05 33.95
N LEU A 27 -24.16 75.84 33.76
CA LEU A 27 -24.76 74.52 33.56
C LEU A 27 -24.56 73.98 32.14
N HIS A 28 -24.47 74.89 31.16
CA HIS A 28 -23.97 74.61 29.81
C HIS A 28 -22.67 75.39 29.62
N PRO A 29 -21.48 74.81 29.85
CA PRO A 29 -20.26 75.51 29.48
C PRO A 29 -20.36 75.82 27.98
N PRO A 30 -20.35 77.09 27.55
CA PRO A 30 -20.33 77.40 26.14
C PRO A 30 -18.99 76.91 25.63
N LEU A 31 -18.98 75.79 24.92
CA LEU A 31 -18.00 75.61 23.86
C LEU A 31 -18.15 76.88 23.02
N SER A 32 -17.17 77.78 23.09
CA SER A 32 -17.14 78.98 22.28
C SER A 32 -17.42 78.57 20.82
N GLY A 33 -18.00 79.43 19.99
CA GLY A 33 -18.30 79.08 18.58
C GLY A 33 -17.10 78.44 17.87
N TRP A 34 -15.88 78.81 18.28
CA TRP A 34 -14.62 78.17 17.92
C TRP A 34 -14.51 76.68 18.33
N ALA A 35 -14.80 76.31 19.57
CA ALA A 35 -14.71 74.93 20.06
C ALA A 35 -15.78 74.00 19.46
N LEU A 36 -16.98 74.51 19.16
CA LEU A 36 -17.98 73.77 18.39
C LEU A 36 -17.52 73.55 16.95
N ASN A 37 -16.97 74.58 16.31
CA ASN A 37 -16.46 74.49 14.95
C ASN A 37 -15.32 73.45 14.85
N LEU A 38 -14.39 73.46 15.80
CA LEU A 38 -13.30 72.48 15.88
C LEU A 38 -13.83 71.04 15.98
N ARG A 39 -14.87 70.80 16.79
CA ARG A 39 -15.50 69.48 16.93
C ARG A 39 -16.22 69.03 15.65
N TRP A 40 -16.88 69.94 14.93
CA TRP A 40 -17.50 69.63 13.64
C TRP A 40 -16.45 69.27 12.58
N GLU A 41 -15.32 69.97 12.58
CA GLU A 41 -14.19 69.66 11.70
C GLU A 41 -13.59 68.29 12.02
N GLU A 42 -13.37 67.96 13.31
CA GLU A 42 -12.94 66.63 13.73
C GLU A 42 -13.91 65.51 13.31
N LEU A 43 -15.22 65.74 13.44
CA LEU A 43 -16.25 64.77 13.02
C LEU A 43 -16.24 64.59 11.50
N SER A 44 -16.09 65.67 10.74
CA SER A 44 -16.00 65.62 9.27
C SER A 44 -14.78 64.82 8.82
N VAL A 45 -13.63 65.02 9.48
CA VAL A 45 -12.41 64.23 9.22
C VAL A 45 -12.62 62.75 9.56
N LYS A 46 -13.23 62.42 10.71
CA LYS A 46 -13.53 61.04 11.09
C LYS A 46 -14.51 60.36 10.14
N GLU A 47 -15.53 61.08 9.67
CA GLU A 47 -16.48 60.57 8.69
C GLU A 47 -15.80 60.27 7.35
N ALA A 48 -14.94 61.18 6.87
CA ALA A 48 -14.16 60.97 5.66
C ALA A 48 -13.22 59.77 5.78
N GLN A 49 -12.55 59.60 6.92
CA GLN A 49 -11.71 58.44 7.21
C GLN A 49 -12.52 57.13 7.19
N LEU A 50 -13.70 57.11 7.81
CA LEU A 50 -14.55 55.92 7.84
C LEU A 50 -15.03 55.55 6.43
N LYS A 51 -15.46 56.51 5.62
CA LYS A 51 -15.83 56.27 4.21
C LYS A 51 -14.67 55.68 3.42
N ALA A 52 -13.45 56.22 3.60
CA ALA A 52 -12.25 55.67 2.97
C ALA A 52 -11.94 54.23 3.42
N HIS A 53 -12.14 53.92 4.71
CA HIS A 53 -11.95 52.55 5.21
C HIS A 53 -12.99 51.58 4.65
N ILE A 54 -14.26 51.98 4.57
CA ILE A 54 -15.33 51.17 3.97
C ILE A 54 -15.01 50.88 2.50
N GLN A 55 -14.59 51.89 1.73
CA GLN A 55 -14.21 51.70 0.33
C GLN A 55 -13.02 50.75 0.17
N LYS A 56 -12.00 50.86 1.02
CA LYS A 56 -10.86 49.93 1.03
C LYS A 56 -11.29 48.51 1.40
N PHE A 57 -12.20 48.36 2.36
CA PHE A 57 -12.71 47.06 2.76
C PHE A 57 -13.53 46.41 1.64
N GLU A 58 -14.41 47.17 0.98
CA GLU A 58 -15.16 46.71 -0.18
C GLU A 58 -14.23 46.24 -1.31
N GLN A 59 -13.21 47.03 -1.65
CA GLN A 59 -12.19 46.64 -2.62
C GLN A 59 -11.47 45.36 -2.21
N PHE A 60 -11.09 45.23 -0.94
CA PHE A 60 -10.45 44.02 -0.41
C PHE A 60 -11.32 42.78 -0.57
N ILE A 61 -12.63 42.88 -0.26
CA ILE A 61 -13.58 41.77 -0.42
C ILE A 61 -13.69 41.37 -1.90
N GLN A 62 -13.84 42.36 -2.80
CA GLN A 62 -13.92 42.09 -4.24
C GLN A 62 -12.65 41.42 -4.78
N GLU A 63 -11.47 41.90 -4.41
CA GLU A 63 -10.20 41.31 -4.81
C GLU A 63 -10.04 39.87 -4.25
N ASN A 64 -10.47 39.64 -3.01
CA ASN A 64 -10.43 38.31 -2.41
C ASN A 64 -11.35 37.34 -3.16
N ASP A 65 -12.59 37.74 -3.46
CA ASP A 65 -13.54 36.93 -4.21
C ASP A 65 -13.07 36.65 -5.63
N GLN A 66 -12.45 37.64 -6.30
CA GLN A 66 -11.82 37.40 -7.60
C GLN A 66 -10.69 36.35 -7.51
N LYS A 67 -9.85 36.38 -6.47
CA LYS A 67 -8.81 35.36 -6.26
C LYS A 67 -9.44 33.98 -6.03
N ARG A 68 -10.50 33.89 -5.23
CA ARG A 68 -11.25 32.64 -4.97
C ARG A 68 -11.85 32.07 -6.25
N ILE A 69 -12.51 32.91 -7.07
CA ILE A 69 -13.11 32.50 -8.34
C ILE A 69 -12.05 31.99 -9.32
N ARG A 70 -10.91 32.70 -9.44
CA ARG A 70 -9.79 32.28 -10.32
C ARG A 70 -9.20 30.94 -9.87
N ALA A 71 -8.97 30.77 -8.57
CA ALA A 71 -8.47 29.51 -8.01
C ALA A 71 -9.45 28.35 -8.27
N MET A 72 -10.74 28.56 -8.02
CA MET A 72 -11.78 27.56 -8.26
C MET A 72 -11.88 27.18 -9.74
N LYS A 73 -11.85 28.17 -10.64
CA LYS A 73 -11.89 27.93 -12.09
C LYS A 73 -10.68 27.14 -12.56
N LYS A 74 -9.49 27.48 -12.08
CA LYS A 74 -8.24 26.76 -12.40
C LYS A 74 -8.33 25.30 -11.93
N HIS A 75 -8.73 25.08 -10.68
CA HIS A 75 -8.89 23.74 -10.13
C HIS A 75 -9.92 22.90 -10.91
N MET A 76 -11.06 23.51 -11.28
CA MET A 76 -12.10 22.84 -12.07
C MET A 76 -11.59 22.44 -13.47
N GLN A 77 -10.80 23.32 -14.10
CA GLN A 77 -10.18 23.03 -15.39
C GLN A 77 -9.17 21.89 -15.30
N GLU A 78 -8.30 21.91 -14.29
CA GLU A 78 -7.33 20.84 -14.03
C GLU A 78 -8.03 19.50 -13.75
N LEU A 79 -9.10 19.50 -12.95
CA LEU A 79 -9.90 18.31 -12.67
C LEU A 79 -10.56 17.76 -13.95
N THR A 80 -11.08 18.63 -14.81
CA THR A 80 -11.72 18.23 -16.07
C THR A 80 -10.71 17.62 -17.03
N LYS A 81 -9.54 18.25 -17.15
CA LYS A 81 -8.43 17.74 -17.97
C LYS A 81 -7.94 16.38 -17.46
N GLY A 82 -7.72 16.25 -16.15
CA GLY A 82 -7.32 14.98 -15.54
C GLY A 82 -8.35 13.87 -15.75
N LYS A 83 -9.65 14.19 -15.67
CA LYS A 83 -10.72 13.22 -15.98
C LYS A 83 -10.67 12.76 -17.44
N GLN A 84 -10.46 13.66 -18.39
CA GLN A 84 -10.35 13.31 -19.81
C GLN A 84 -9.12 12.43 -20.09
N GLU A 85 -7.97 12.77 -19.50
CA GLU A 85 -6.74 11.97 -19.61
C GLU A 85 -6.92 10.56 -19.03
N MET A 86 -7.58 10.44 -17.87
CA MET A 86 -7.88 9.14 -17.26
C MET A 86 -8.78 8.27 -18.15
N VAL A 87 -9.77 8.86 -18.82
CA VAL A 87 -10.63 8.13 -19.77
C VAL A 87 -9.82 7.68 -20.99
N ALA A 88 -8.99 8.56 -21.55
CA ALA A 88 -8.13 8.23 -22.69
C ALA A 88 -7.14 7.09 -22.34
N LEU A 89 -6.50 7.16 -21.18
CA LEU A 89 -5.61 6.10 -20.68
C LEU A 89 -6.35 4.78 -20.50
N ARG A 90 -7.57 4.80 -19.96
CA ARG A 90 -8.38 3.60 -19.79
C ARG A 90 -8.73 2.95 -21.13
N LEU A 91 -9.10 3.76 -22.13
CA LEU A 91 -9.40 3.27 -23.47
C LEU A 91 -8.16 2.67 -24.13
N GLU A 92 -7.01 3.32 -23.99
CA GLU A 92 -5.74 2.82 -24.55
C GLU A 92 -5.30 1.52 -23.88
N HIS A 93 -5.44 1.42 -22.55
CA HIS A 93 -5.21 0.17 -21.83
C HIS A 93 -6.13 -0.96 -22.35
N GLN A 94 -7.43 -0.69 -22.55
CA GLN A 94 -8.35 -1.67 -23.11
C GLN A 94 -7.93 -2.10 -24.51
N ARG A 95 -7.51 -1.16 -25.37
CA ARG A 95 -7.03 -1.44 -26.72
C ARG A 95 -5.79 -2.34 -26.71
N LEU A 96 -4.79 -2.01 -25.88
CA LEU A 96 -3.57 -2.80 -25.73
C LEU A 96 -3.86 -4.18 -25.15
N SER A 97 -4.75 -4.26 -24.16
CA SER A 97 -5.17 -5.54 -23.56
C SER A 97 -5.84 -6.45 -24.58
N ALA A 98 -6.76 -5.92 -25.40
CA ALA A 98 -7.40 -6.68 -26.48
C ALA A 98 -6.36 -7.16 -27.51
N LYS A 99 -5.40 -6.29 -27.87
CA LYS A 99 -4.30 -6.67 -28.77
C LYS A 99 -3.45 -7.80 -28.18
N LEU A 100 -3.13 -7.73 -26.89
CA LEU A 100 -2.38 -8.78 -26.18
C LEU A 100 -3.15 -10.10 -26.14
N GLN A 101 -4.46 -10.06 -25.89
CA GLN A 101 -5.31 -11.25 -25.96
C GLN A 101 -5.31 -11.88 -27.36
N GLY A 102 -5.30 -11.06 -28.41
CA GLY A 102 -5.12 -11.53 -29.79
C GLY A 102 -3.83 -12.31 -30.01
N TYR A 103 -2.77 -11.98 -29.28
CA TYR A 103 -1.50 -12.71 -29.35
C TYR A 103 -1.49 -14.06 -28.60
N SER A 104 -2.55 -14.41 -27.87
CA SER A 104 -2.63 -15.69 -27.13
C SER A 104 -2.52 -16.93 -28.03
N ILE A 105 -2.97 -16.84 -29.29
CA ILE A 105 -2.79 -17.90 -30.29
C ILE A 105 -1.30 -18.19 -30.51
N PHE A 106 -0.46 -17.15 -30.59
CA PHE A 106 0.97 -17.32 -30.83
C PHE A 106 1.67 -17.92 -29.60
N ASN A 107 1.30 -17.50 -28.39
CA ASN A 107 1.83 -18.12 -27.17
C ASN A 107 1.52 -19.62 -27.13
N LYS A 108 0.27 -20.00 -27.40
CA LYS A 108 -0.13 -21.42 -27.46
C LYS A 108 0.61 -22.18 -28.57
N TYR A 109 0.80 -21.56 -29.73
CA TYR A 109 1.56 -22.15 -30.82
C TYR A 109 3.02 -22.36 -30.42
N LEU A 110 3.66 -21.36 -29.82
CA LEU A 110 5.04 -21.44 -29.36
C LEU A 110 5.22 -22.50 -28.26
N GLU A 111 4.31 -22.57 -27.30
CA GLU A 111 4.27 -23.67 -26.31
C GLU A 111 4.24 -25.03 -27.01
N LYS A 112 3.38 -25.19 -28.03
CA LYS A 112 3.28 -26.46 -28.75
C LYS A 112 4.53 -26.79 -29.58
N VAL A 113 5.14 -25.80 -30.22
CA VAL A 113 6.40 -25.98 -30.96
C VAL A 113 7.53 -26.36 -30.01
N VAL A 114 7.62 -25.73 -28.84
CA VAL A 114 8.63 -26.04 -27.83
C VAL A 114 8.40 -27.44 -27.25
N GLU A 115 7.18 -27.81 -26.91
CA GLU A 115 6.85 -29.16 -26.44
C GLU A 115 7.25 -30.23 -27.44
N ASN A 116 6.94 -30.00 -28.73
CA ASN A 116 7.23 -30.92 -29.83
C ASN A 116 8.66 -30.78 -30.36
N SER A 117 9.50 -29.93 -29.75
CA SER A 117 10.87 -29.73 -30.19
C SER A 117 11.71 -30.96 -29.92
N GLU A 118 12.74 -31.10 -30.74
CA GLU A 118 13.69 -32.20 -30.60
C GLU A 118 14.51 -32.05 -29.32
N GLU A 119 14.75 -30.81 -28.88
CA GLU A 119 15.36 -30.46 -27.60
C GLU A 119 14.53 -30.97 -26.41
N SER A 120 13.21 -30.77 -26.42
CA SER A 120 12.29 -31.29 -25.40
C SER A 120 12.34 -32.82 -25.36
N ARG A 121 12.31 -33.46 -26.53
CA ARG A 121 12.42 -34.92 -26.66
C ARG A 121 13.75 -35.44 -26.13
N TRP A 122 14.86 -34.80 -26.49
CA TRP A 122 16.20 -35.17 -26.02
C TRP A 122 16.34 -35.00 -24.51
N ALA A 123 15.81 -33.92 -23.93
CA ALA A 123 15.81 -33.72 -22.49
C ALA A 123 15.05 -34.84 -21.76
N HIS A 124 13.90 -35.27 -22.28
CA HIS A 124 13.15 -36.39 -21.71
C HIS A 124 13.93 -37.72 -21.77
N ILE A 125 14.56 -38.02 -22.91
CA ILE A 125 15.38 -39.22 -23.08
C ILE A 125 16.57 -39.21 -22.12
N GLN A 126 17.29 -38.09 -22.04
CA GLN A 126 18.44 -37.93 -21.13
C GLN A 126 18.02 -38.10 -19.66
N ASN A 127 16.93 -37.47 -19.24
CA ASN A 127 16.41 -37.62 -17.88
C ASN A 127 16.04 -39.07 -17.56
N THR A 128 15.42 -39.78 -18.51
CA THR A 128 15.07 -41.19 -18.34
C THR A 128 16.31 -42.07 -18.27
N ALA A 129 17.28 -41.84 -19.15
CA ALA A 129 18.56 -42.55 -19.14
C ALA A 129 19.30 -42.32 -17.80
N ALA A 130 19.39 -41.08 -17.33
CA ALA A 130 20.00 -40.75 -16.04
C ALA A 130 19.32 -41.50 -14.88
N LYS A 131 17.99 -41.53 -14.84
CA LYS A 131 17.23 -42.31 -13.82
C LYS A 131 17.55 -43.81 -13.90
N LYS A 132 17.59 -44.39 -15.10
CA LYS A 132 17.94 -45.81 -15.29
C LYS A 132 19.38 -46.11 -14.87
N THR A 133 20.33 -45.23 -15.19
CA THR A 133 21.73 -45.37 -14.78
C THR A 133 21.89 -45.31 -13.26
N LEU A 134 21.21 -44.38 -12.58
CA LEU A 134 21.22 -44.31 -11.12
C LEU A 134 20.63 -45.57 -10.48
N LEU A 135 19.49 -46.05 -10.99
CA LEU A 135 18.87 -47.28 -10.49
C LEU A 135 19.77 -48.50 -10.69
N LEU A 136 20.40 -48.63 -11.87
CA LEU A 136 21.35 -49.69 -12.15
C LEU A 136 22.54 -49.64 -11.18
N GLY A 137 23.09 -48.45 -10.93
CA GLY A 137 24.15 -48.26 -9.92
C GLY A 137 23.71 -48.71 -8.52
N ALA A 138 22.50 -48.35 -8.09
CA ALA A 138 21.96 -48.77 -6.80
C ALA A 138 21.81 -50.30 -6.69
N ILE A 139 21.31 -50.95 -7.75
CA ILE A 139 21.18 -52.42 -7.82
C ILE A 139 22.56 -53.07 -7.76
N LYS A 140 23.53 -52.58 -8.54
CA LYS A 140 24.91 -53.07 -8.53
C LYS A 140 25.52 -52.98 -7.13
N MET A 141 25.38 -51.84 -6.46
CA MET A 141 25.92 -51.63 -5.12
C MET A 141 25.25 -52.55 -4.09
N ALA A 142 23.93 -52.68 -4.12
CA ALA A 142 23.21 -53.58 -3.22
C ALA A 142 23.60 -55.05 -3.44
N THR A 143 23.72 -55.46 -4.71
CA THR A 143 24.16 -56.81 -5.09
C THR A 143 25.57 -57.08 -4.58
N LEU A 144 26.53 -56.19 -4.85
CA LEU A 144 27.90 -56.33 -4.40
C LEU A 144 27.98 -56.43 -2.86
N ASN A 145 27.23 -55.60 -2.14
CA ASN A 145 27.17 -55.64 -0.68
C ASN A 145 26.65 -57.00 -0.17
N LEU A 146 25.58 -57.54 -0.77
CA LEU A 146 25.04 -58.85 -0.41
C LEU A 146 26.03 -59.98 -0.75
N PHE A 147 26.66 -59.92 -1.91
CA PHE A 147 27.66 -60.90 -2.34
C PHE A 147 28.86 -60.95 -1.39
N GLN A 148 29.34 -59.79 -0.94
CA GLN A 148 30.42 -59.71 0.05
C GLN A 148 30.05 -60.37 1.39
N ILE A 149 28.79 -60.24 1.82
CA ILE A 149 28.28 -60.93 3.02
C ILE A 149 28.30 -62.44 2.81
N VAL A 150 27.76 -62.92 1.69
CA VAL A 150 27.72 -64.35 1.34
C VAL A 150 29.14 -64.94 1.27
N SER A 151 30.05 -64.28 0.55
CA SER A 151 31.45 -64.71 0.41
C SER A 151 32.15 -64.81 1.78
N LYS A 152 31.89 -63.82 2.66
CA LYS A 152 32.44 -63.84 4.03
C LYS A 152 31.93 -65.02 4.85
N GLN A 153 30.66 -65.41 4.69
CA GLN A 153 30.07 -66.55 5.42
C GLN A 153 30.58 -67.90 4.90
N LEU A 154 30.75 -68.02 3.57
CA LEU A 154 31.28 -69.22 2.93
C LEU A 154 32.78 -69.44 3.23
N LYS A 155 33.49 -68.42 3.74
CA LYS A 155 34.95 -68.42 3.96
C LYS A 155 35.75 -68.75 2.69
N GLU A 156 35.14 -68.61 1.52
CA GLU A 156 35.77 -68.82 0.23
C GLU A 156 36.32 -67.49 -0.30
N VAL A 157 37.56 -67.53 -0.81
CA VAL A 157 38.10 -66.44 -1.63
C VAL A 157 37.61 -66.67 -3.05
N THR A 158 36.37 -66.30 -3.31
CA THR A 158 35.83 -66.30 -4.67
C THR A 158 36.25 -65.04 -5.41
N GLU A 159 37.12 -65.21 -6.41
CA GLU A 159 37.56 -64.14 -7.29
C GLU A 159 36.45 -63.84 -8.32
N VAL A 160 35.49 -63.02 -7.91
CA VAL A 160 34.43 -62.48 -8.78
C VAL A 160 34.73 -61.02 -9.06
N ALA A 161 34.70 -60.64 -10.34
CA ALA A 161 34.93 -59.26 -10.73
C ALA A 161 33.87 -58.33 -10.13
N LEU A 162 34.30 -57.12 -9.72
CA LEU A 162 33.42 -56.12 -9.11
C LEU A 162 32.23 -55.74 -10.01
N GLU A 163 32.43 -55.76 -11.33
CA GLU A 163 31.40 -55.40 -12.31
C GLU A 163 30.54 -56.58 -12.80
N ASP A 164 30.84 -57.80 -12.37
CA ASP A 164 30.09 -59.00 -12.78
C ASP A 164 28.88 -59.23 -11.86
N THR A 165 27.89 -58.34 -12.01
CA THR A 165 26.67 -58.35 -11.22
C THR A 165 25.87 -59.65 -11.37
N HIS A 166 25.91 -60.29 -12.54
CA HIS A 166 25.18 -61.54 -12.77
C HIS A 166 25.76 -62.68 -11.94
N LYS A 167 27.08 -62.87 -11.97
CA LYS A 167 27.74 -63.91 -11.18
C LYS A 167 27.62 -63.67 -9.67
N GLN A 168 27.66 -62.40 -9.24
CA GLN A 168 27.38 -62.02 -7.85
C GLN A 168 25.94 -62.44 -7.43
N LEU A 169 24.94 -62.19 -8.28
CA LEU A 169 23.55 -62.59 -8.03
C LEU A 169 23.39 -64.12 -8.01
N ASP A 170 24.02 -64.85 -8.93
CA ASP A 170 23.96 -66.32 -8.98
C ASP A 170 24.46 -66.92 -7.67
N MET A 171 25.57 -66.41 -7.14
CA MET A 171 26.13 -66.86 -5.87
C MET A 171 25.23 -66.52 -4.68
N ILE A 172 24.64 -65.33 -4.65
CA ILE A 172 23.65 -64.97 -3.62
C ILE A 172 22.45 -65.90 -3.69
N GLN A 173 21.93 -66.17 -4.89
CA GLN A 173 20.77 -67.03 -5.10
C GLN A 173 21.06 -68.46 -4.66
N GLN A 174 22.21 -69.03 -5.06
CA GLN A 174 22.60 -70.39 -4.65
C GLN A 174 22.70 -70.49 -3.13
N PHE A 175 23.32 -69.51 -2.47
CA PHE A 175 23.45 -69.50 -1.02
C PHE A 175 22.08 -69.48 -0.31
N ILE A 176 21.14 -68.66 -0.79
CA ILE A 176 19.77 -68.60 -0.24
C ILE A 176 19.04 -69.94 -0.46
N GLN A 177 19.22 -70.56 -1.63
CA GLN A 177 18.63 -71.86 -1.93
C GLN A 177 19.17 -72.94 -1.01
N ASP A 178 20.49 -73.01 -0.82
CA ASP A 178 21.14 -73.99 0.06
C ASP A 178 20.62 -73.86 1.51
N LEU A 179 20.53 -72.63 2.03
CA LEU A 179 19.97 -72.38 3.37
C LEU A 179 18.50 -72.80 3.47
N SER A 180 17.71 -72.55 2.42
CA SER A 180 16.29 -72.92 2.36
C SER A 180 16.12 -74.43 2.36
N ASP A 181 16.96 -75.14 1.62
CA ASP A 181 16.96 -76.60 1.53
C ASP A 181 17.39 -77.23 2.85
N ILE A 182 18.45 -76.72 3.48
CA ILE A 182 18.89 -77.15 4.82
C ILE A 182 17.76 -76.96 5.84
N TRP A 183 17.10 -75.79 5.83
CA TRP A 183 16.00 -75.50 6.74
C TRP A 183 14.80 -76.43 6.52
N ALA A 184 14.44 -76.70 5.26
CA ALA A 184 13.36 -77.62 4.92
C ALA A 184 13.64 -79.04 5.43
N GLU A 185 14.88 -79.51 5.30
CA GLU A 185 15.30 -80.81 5.82
C GLU A 185 15.32 -80.86 7.35
N VAL A 186 15.77 -79.81 8.04
CA VAL A 186 15.70 -79.72 9.51
C VAL A 186 14.24 -79.83 9.98
N LYS A 187 13.34 -79.06 9.35
CA LYS A 187 11.92 -79.06 9.71
C LYS A 187 11.23 -80.42 9.50
N LYS A 188 11.58 -81.14 8.42
CA LYS A 188 11.06 -82.50 8.18
C LYS A 188 11.49 -83.45 9.31
N LYS A 189 12.76 -83.37 9.74
CA LYS A 189 13.30 -84.21 10.82
C LYS A 189 12.67 -83.92 12.18
N GLU A 190 12.41 -82.64 12.50
CA GLU A 190 11.68 -82.26 13.72
C GLU A 190 10.25 -82.82 13.74
N GLN A 191 9.54 -82.77 12.61
CA GLN A 191 8.18 -83.33 12.51
C GLN A 191 8.14 -84.86 12.63
N GLN A 192 9.21 -85.54 12.22
CA GLN A 192 9.35 -86.99 12.37
C GLN A 192 9.71 -87.39 13.80
N GLN A 193 10.44 -86.56 14.55
CA GLN A 193 10.74 -86.79 15.98
C GLN A 193 9.54 -86.55 16.90
N VAL A 194 8.58 -85.68 16.54
CA VAL A 194 7.36 -85.43 17.34
C VAL A 194 6.28 -86.52 17.14
N ARG A 195 6.43 -87.39 16.13
CA ARG A 195 5.50 -88.50 15.82
C ARG A 195 5.95 -89.86 16.37
N VAL A 196 7.04 -89.91 17.13
CA VAL A 196 7.55 -91.08 17.88
C VAL A 196 7.31 -90.83 19.36
#